data_AF-A0AAW1MCV0-F1
#
_entry.id   AF-A0AAW1MCV0-F1
#
_cell.length_a   1.000
_cell.length_b   1.000
_cell.length_c   1.000
_cell.angle_alpha   90.00
_cell.angle_beta   90.00
_cell.angle_gamma   90.00
#
_symmetry.space_group_name_H-M   'P 1'
#
loop_
_entity.id
_entity.type
_entity.pdbx_description
1 polymer ?
#
loop_
_entity_poly.entity_id
_entity_poly.type
_entity_poly.pdbx_seq_one_letter_code
_entity_poly.pdbx_strand_id
1 'polypeptide(L)'
;MNFTKKWKFKHVTNSPHYPKGNGKAEATVKIAKNLIQKTSRNGENLWLALLIARNTPNAIDMSSVQRIFSRRTRTTIPITTENIKPKIVDNVKERIMLRRKNTKLYYDRGVRKLPKLNVGQEVIVKLKPEQSNK
;
A
#
# COMPACT_ATOMS: atom_id res chain seq x y z
N MET A 1 -14.59 -8.68 -21.21
CA MET A 1 -14.93 -7.35 -20.63
C MET A 1 -16.28 -7.30 -19.89
N ASN A 2 -17.01 -8.41 -19.71
CA ASN A 2 -18.33 -8.37 -19.07
C ASN A 2 -18.28 -8.14 -17.54
N PHE A 3 -17.23 -8.60 -16.86
CA PHE A 3 -17.09 -8.42 -15.41
C PHE A 3 -16.96 -6.95 -14.98
N THR A 4 -16.07 -6.17 -15.61
CA THR A 4 -15.82 -4.76 -15.26
C THR A 4 -17.04 -3.88 -15.51
N LYS A 5 -17.75 -4.11 -16.62
CA LYS A 5 -19.02 -3.43 -16.94
C LYS A 5 -20.12 -3.79 -15.93
N LYS A 6 -20.28 -5.08 -15.61
CA LYS A 6 -21.27 -5.58 -14.63
C LYS A 6 -21.06 -4.98 -13.24
N TRP A 7 -19.81 -4.95 -12.77
CA TRP A 7 -19.44 -4.44 -11.45
C TRP A 7 -19.11 -2.94 -11.43
N LYS A 8 -19.28 -2.25 -12.57
CA LYS A 8 -19.12 -0.79 -12.73
C LYS A 8 -17.79 -0.23 -12.19
N PHE A 9 -16.67 -0.93 -12.44
CA PHE A 9 -15.33 -0.45 -12.11
C PHE A 9 -14.42 -0.36 -13.33
N LYS A 10 -13.49 0.60 -13.30
CA LYS A 10 -12.47 0.77 -14.33
C LYS A 10 -11.29 -0.15 -14.03
N HIS A 11 -10.98 -1.06 -14.96
CA HIS A 11 -9.73 -1.82 -14.89
C HIS A 11 -8.58 -0.93 -15.38
N VAL A 12 -7.61 -0.67 -14.50
CA VAL A 12 -6.40 0.10 -14.82
C VAL A 12 -5.23 -0.86 -14.76
N THR A 13 -4.56 -1.06 -15.90
CA THR A 13 -3.38 -1.90 -16.03
C THR A 13 -2.12 -1.05 -16.07
N ASN A 14 -1.05 -1.52 -15.46
CA ASN A 14 0.28 -0.91 -15.61
C ASN A 14 1.00 -1.50 -16.81
N SER A 15 2.01 -0.78 -17.32
CA SER A 15 2.89 -1.29 -18.35
C SER A 15 3.55 -2.61 -17.91
N PRO A 16 3.69 -3.58 -18.83
CA PRO A 16 4.44 -4.80 -18.57
C PRO A 16 5.83 -4.47 -17.99
N HIS A 17 6.28 -5.28 -17.03
CA HIS A 17 7.58 -5.13 -16.37
C HIS A 17 7.81 -3.79 -15.64
N TYR A 18 6.74 -3.11 -15.22
CA TYR A 18 6.81 -1.91 -14.39
C TYR A 18 6.25 -2.14 -12.97
N PRO A 19 6.98 -2.87 -12.09
CA PRO A 19 6.49 -3.23 -10.75
C PRO A 19 6.27 -2.00 -9.85
N LYS A 20 6.99 -0.90 -10.11
CA LYS A 20 6.87 0.36 -9.34
C LYS A 20 5.43 0.89 -9.28
N GLY A 21 4.62 0.66 -10.32
CA GLY A 21 3.22 1.07 -10.35
C GLY A 21 2.30 0.28 -9.40
N ASN A 22 2.71 -0.92 -8.96
CA ASN A 22 1.89 -1.81 -8.11
C ASN A 22 2.47 -2.02 -6.71
N GLY A 23 3.53 -1.28 -6.33
CA GLY A 23 4.29 -1.53 -5.11
C GLY A 23 3.49 -1.54 -3.80
N LYS A 24 2.34 -0.84 -3.72
CA LYS A 24 1.46 -0.92 -2.53
C LYS A 24 0.79 -2.28 -2.38
N ALA A 25 0.31 -2.86 -3.48
CA ALA A 25 -0.31 -4.19 -3.44
C ALA A 25 0.75 -5.24 -3.09
N GLU A 26 1.93 -5.15 -3.70
CA GLU A 26 3.06 -6.04 -3.40
C GLU A 26 3.51 -5.95 -1.94
N ALA A 27 3.61 -4.74 -1.38
CA ALA A 27 3.92 -4.55 0.03
C ALA A 27 2.87 -5.19 0.95
N THR A 28 1.58 -5.11 0.58
CA THR A 28 0.49 -5.73 1.34
C THR A 28 0.56 -7.26 1.27
N VAL A 29 0.85 -7.82 0.10
CA VAL A 29 1.08 -9.27 -0.07
C VAL A 29 2.27 -9.74 0.77
N LYS A 30 3.36 -8.96 0.82
CA LYS A 30 4.53 -9.27 1.67
C LYS A 30 4.14 -9.33 3.15
N ILE A 31 3.34 -8.38 3.64
CA ILE A 31 2.85 -8.38 5.03
C ILE A 31 1.97 -9.62 5.28
N ALA A 32 1.05 -9.93 4.38
CA ALA A 32 0.17 -11.10 4.51
C ALA A 32 0.96 -12.42 4.57
N LYS A 33 1.94 -12.60 3.67
CA LYS A 33 2.83 -13.77 3.67
C LYS A 33 3.61 -13.89 4.98
N ASN A 34 4.18 -12.78 5.46
CA ASN A 34 4.93 -12.77 6.72
C ASN A 34 4.03 -13.14 7.91
N LEU A 35 2.79 -12.68 7.92
CA LEU A 35 1.84 -13.00 8.97
C LEU A 35 1.54 -14.50 9.01
N ILE A 36 1.22 -15.08 7.84
CA ILE A 36 0.95 -16.52 7.70
C ILE A 36 2.16 -17.35 8.14
N GLN A 37 3.37 -16.97 7.70
CA GLN A 37 4.60 -17.68 8.08
C GLN A 37 4.84 -17.65 9.59
N LYS A 38 4.67 -16.48 10.22
CA LYS A 38 4.86 -16.35 11.68
C LYS A 38 3.84 -17.15 12.47
N THR A 39 2.56 -17.06 12.11
CA THR A 39 1.51 -17.77 12.83
C THR A 39 1.64 -19.28 12.66
N SER A 40 2.03 -19.74 11.47
CA SER A 40 2.30 -21.17 11.23
C SER A 40 3.50 -21.68 12.01
N ARG A 41 4.58 -20.89 12.14
CA ARG A 41 5.78 -21.28 12.90
C ARG A 41 5.51 -21.34 14.41
N ASN A 42 4.70 -20.42 14.93
CA ASN A 42 4.43 -20.30 16.36
C ASN A 42 3.19 -21.07 16.83
N GLY A 43 2.42 -21.68 15.92
CA GLY A 43 1.14 -22.31 16.24
C GLY A 43 0.04 -21.31 16.66
N GLU A 44 0.13 -20.05 16.23
CA GLU A 44 -0.79 -18.99 16.59
C GLU A 44 -2.01 -18.91 15.64
N ASN A 45 -3.10 -18.31 16.11
CA ASN A 45 -4.30 -18.11 15.31
C ASN A 45 -4.12 -16.99 14.27
N LEU A 46 -4.20 -17.33 12.98
CA LEU A 46 -4.07 -16.37 11.87
C LEU A 46 -5.10 -15.23 11.90
N TRP A 47 -6.34 -15.52 12.28
CA TRP A 47 -7.41 -14.50 12.34
C TRP A 47 -7.14 -13.48 13.44
N LEU A 48 -6.62 -13.92 14.58
CA LEU A 48 -6.20 -13.03 15.66
C LEU A 48 -5.01 -12.16 15.21
N ALA A 49 -4.02 -12.75 14.55
CA ALA A 49 -2.89 -12.00 14.01
C ALA A 49 -3.33 -10.95 12.96
N LEU A 50 -4.28 -11.30 12.10
CA LEU A 50 -4.89 -10.37 11.12
C LEU A 50 -5.64 -9.24 11.82
N LEU A 51 -6.39 -9.54 12.87
CA LEU A 51 -7.09 -8.55 13.67
C LEU A 51 -6.09 -7.55 14.28
N ILE A 52 -5.02 -8.03 14.90
CA ILE A 52 -3.97 -7.19 15.48
C ILE A 52 -3.33 -6.32 14.39
N ALA A 53 -2.88 -6.91 13.29
CA ALA A 53 -2.24 -6.19 12.19
C ALA A 53 -3.11 -5.07 11.59
N ARG A 54 -4.43 -5.29 11.53
CA ARG A 54 -5.40 -4.28 11.07
C ARG A 54 -5.61 -3.13 12.07
N ASN A 55 -5.42 -3.38 13.37
CA ASN A 55 -5.49 -2.38 14.44
C ASN A 55 -4.14 -1.70 14.73
N THR A 56 -3.03 -2.24 14.25
CA THR A 56 -1.71 -1.60 14.37
C THR A 56 -1.65 -0.30 13.56
N PRO A 57 -1.32 0.84 14.19
CA PRO A 57 -1.08 2.08 13.48
C PRO A 57 0.07 1.93 12.50
N ASN A 58 -0.08 2.49 11.30
CA ASN A 58 1.06 2.65 10.39
C ASN A 58 1.70 4.02 10.59
N ALA A 59 2.65 4.37 9.73
CA ALA A 59 3.46 5.56 9.91
C ALA A 59 2.70 6.92 9.76
N ILE A 60 1.38 6.91 9.57
CA ILE A 60 0.51 8.09 9.68
C ILE A 60 -0.26 8.06 11.02
N ASP A 61 0.25 7.31 12.00
CA ASP A 61 -0.32 7.10 13.34
C ASP A 61 -1.79 6.68 13.34
N MET A 62 -2.21 5.98 12.29
CA MET A 62 -3.57 5.44 12.14
C MET A 62 -3.52 4.02 11.60
N SER A 63 -4.39 3.18 12.13
CA SER A 63 -4.54 1.81 11.66
C SER A 63 -5.45 1.74 10.41
N SER A 64 -5.51 0.57 9.77
CA SER A 64 -6.41 0.36 8.64
C SER A 64 -7.88 0.38 9.08
N VAL A 65 -8.19 -0.20 10.23
CA VAL A 65 -9.54 -0.24 10.81
C VAL A 65 -10.01 1.17 11.17
N GLN A 66 -9.14 1.99 11.76
CA GLN A 66 -9.50 3.39 12.06
C GLN A 66 -9.80 4.20 10.81
N ARG A 67 -9.15 3.92 9.67
CA ARG A 67 -9.41 4.63 8.41
C ARG A 67 -10.72 4.23 7.74
N ILE A 68 -11.19 3.01 7.97
CA ILE A 68 -12.40 2.48 7.33
C ILE A 68 -13.63 2.70 8.22
N PHE A 69 -13.49 2.48 9.53
CA PHE A 69 -14.60 2.46 10.48
C PHE A 69 -14.57 3.62 11.48
N SER A 70 -13.61 4.53 11.37
CA SER A 70 -13.41 5.65 12.31
C SER A 70 -13.28 5.22 13.77
N ARG A 71 -12.94 3.96 14.07
CA ARG A 71 -12.83 3.45 15.44
C ARG A 71 -11.75 2.38 15.55
N ARG A 72 -11.35 2.01 16.77
CA ARG A 72 -10.57 0.78 16.99
C ARG A 72 -11.51 -0.38 17.29
N THR A 73 -11.10 -1.59 16.91
CA THR A 73 -11.81 -2.82 17.30
C THR A 73 -11.18 -3.43 18.53
N ARG A 74 -11.95 -4.19 19.30
CA ARG A 74 -11.42 -4.89 20.48
C ARG A 74 -10.40 -5.92 20.04
N THR A 75 -9.25 -5.95 20.71
CA THR A 75 -8.17 -6.92 20.50
C THR A 75 -7.85 -7.59 21.84
N THR A 76 -6.85 -8.47 21.87
CA THR A 76 -6.34 -9.06 23.12
C THR A 76 -5.63 -8.05 24.02
N ILE A 77 -5.20 -6.92 23.48
CA ILE A 77 -4.60 -5.84 24.26
C ILE A 77 -5.72 -5.01 24.91
N PRO A 78 -5.65 -4.77 26.24
CA PRO A 78 -6.58 -3.88 26.92
C PRO A 78 -6.65 -2.51 26.25
N ILE A 79 -7.86 -2.01 26.06
CA ILE A 79 -8.11 -0.72 25.42
C ILE A 79 -9.24 0.01 26.14
N THR A 80 -9.12 1.32 26.26
CA THR A 80 -10.17 2.16 26.86
C THR A 80 -11.42 2.18 25.98
N THR A 81 -12.58 2.29 26.61
CA THR A 81 -13.88 2.33 25.92
C THR A 81 -13.99 3.52 24.97
N GLU A 82 -13.34 4.64 25.29
CA GLU A 82 -13.26 5.83 24.45
C GLU A 82 -12.65 5.54 23.07
N ASN A 83 -11.62 4.71 23.02
CA ASN A 83 -10.94 4.37 21.77
C ASN A 83 -11.74 3.41 20.88
N ILE A 84 -12.77 2.76 21.43
CA ILE A 84 -13.70 1.89 20.69
C ILE A 84 -14.83 2.72 20.05
N LYS A 85 -15.14 3.90 20.59
CA LYS A 85 -16.14 4.80 20.02
C LYS A 85 -15.66 5.36 18.67
N PRO A 86 -16.56 5.53 17.68
CA PRO A 86 -16.22 6.20 16.45
C PRO A 86 -15.76 7.64 16.71
N LYS A 87 -14.58 7.97 16.20
CA LYS A 87 -13.98 9.29 16.16
C LYS A 87 -13.42 9.54 14.76
N ILE A 88 -14.00 10.52 14.07
CA ILE A 88 -13.45 11.01 12.80
C ILE A 88 -12.15 11.74 13.12
N VAL A 89 -11.10 11.42 12.38
CA VAL A 89 -9.82 12.11 12.47
C VAL A 89 -9.69 13.00 11.26
N ASP A 90 -9.47 14.28 11.50
CA ASP A 90 -9.29 15.27 10.45
C ASP A 90 -7.88 15.17 9.83
N ASN A 91 -7.72 15.81 8.68
CA ASN A 91 -6.44 16.00 8.00
C ASN A 91 -5.71 14.71 7.55
N VAL A 92 -6.40 13.57 7.47
CA VAL A 92 -5.79 12.28 7.07
C VAL A 92 -5.27 12.34 5.63
N LYS A 93 -6.02 12.99 4.73
CA LYS A 93 -5.63 13.13 3.32
C LYS A 93 -4.37 13.99 3.18
N GLU A 94 -4.32 15.09 3.91
CA GLU A 94 -3.23 16.07 3.97
C GLU A 94 -1.97 15.39 4.48
N ARG A 95 -2.06 14.62 5.58
CA ARG A 95 -0.94 13.83 6.12
C ARG A 95 -0.43 12.80 5.12
N ILE A 96 -1.33 12.10 4.42
CA ILE A 96 -0.96 11.16 3.35
C ILE A 96 -0.24 11.90 2.20
N MET A 97 -0.75 13.06 1.77
CA MET A 97 -0.17 13.86 0.69
C MET A 97 1.21 14.39 1.07
N LEU A 98 1.36 14.96 2.26
CA LEU A 98 2.63 15.46 2.77
C LEU A 98 3.68 14.35 2.81
N ARG A 99 3.31 13.17 3.33
CA ARG A 99 4.21 12.02 3.34
C ARG A 99 4.63 11.58 1.95
N ARG A 100 3.68 11.51 1.00
CA ARG A 100 3.99 11.18 -0.42
C ARG A 100 4.93 12.21 -1.03
N LYS A 101 4.73 13.50 -0.76
CA LYS A 101 5.60 14.59 -1.23
C LYS A 101 7.01 14.41 -0.68
N ASN A 102 7.15 14.17 0.63
CA ASN A 102 8.45 13.94 1.25
C ASN A 102 9.13 12.69 0.68
N THR A 103 8.44 11.55 0.60
CA THR A 103 8.98 10.34 -0.02
C THR A 103 9.45 10.57 -1.46
N LYS A 104 8.69 11.34 -2.25
CA LYS A 104 9.10 11.73 -3.61
C LYS A 104 10.36 12.58 -3.58
N LEU A 105 10.44 13.60 -2.73
CA LEU A 105 11.62 14.45 -2.59
C LEU A 105 12.86 13.60 -2.26
N TYR A 106 12.78 12.68 -1.30
CA TYR A 106 13.90 11.80 -0.97
C TYR A 106 14.30 10.88 -2.13
N TYR A 107 13.32 10.31 -2.84
CA TYR A 107 13.58 9.45 -4.00
C TYR A 107 14.23 10.22 -5.17
N ASP A 108 13.81 11.47 -5.39
CA ASP A 108 14.27 12.30 -6.51
C ASP A 108 15.58 13.07 -6.22
N ARG A 109 16.10 13.05 -4.98
CA ARG A 109 17.30 13.83 -4.55
C ARG A 109 18.54 13.64 -5.42
N GLY A 110 18.73 12.45 -6.00
CA GLY A 110 19.88 12.12 -6.85
C GLY A 110 19.56 12.05 -8.34
N VAL A 111 18.35 12.42 -8.77
CA VAL A 111 17.87 12.17 -10.13
C VAL A 111 18.13 13.37 -11.03
N ARG A 112 18.77 13.12 -12.18
CA ARG A 112 18.89 14.12 -13.25
C ARG A 112 17.57 14.19 -14.03
N LYS A 113 17.09 15.40 -14.32
CA LYS A 113 15.89 15.59 -15.15
C LYS A 113 16.19 15.18 -16.58
N LEU A 114 15.39 14.27 -17.12
CA LEU A 114 15.45 13.86 -18.53
C LEU A 114 14.72 14.88 -19.42
N PRO A 115 15.17 15.08 -20.67
CA PRO A 115 14.45 15.90 -21.63
C PRO A 115 13.07 15.29 -21.94
N LYS A 116 12.10 16.15 -22.27
CA LYS A 116 10.77 15.70 -22.68
C LYS A 116 10.86 14.97 -24.02
N LEU A 117 10.10 13.89 -24.17
CA LEU A 117 9.98 13.17 -25.44
C LEU A 117 8.96 13.87 -26.34
N ASN A 118 9.26 13.96 -27.64
CA ASN A 118 8.36 14.50 -28.65
C ASN A 118 7.60 13.38 -29.36
N VAL A 119 6.39 13.68 -29.84
CA VAL A 119 5.60 12.74 -30.65
C VAL A 119 6.35 12.48 -31.96
N GLY A 120 6.53 11.21 -32.33
CA GLY A 120 7.31 10.80 -33.51
C GLY A 120 8.81 10.60 -33.26
N GLN A 121 9.30 10.85 -32.04
CA GLN A 121 10.70 10.59 -31.70
C GLN A 121 10.99 9.08 -31.62
N GLU A 122 12.04 8.64 -32.28
CA GLU A 122 12.56 7.27 -32.14
C GLU A 122 13.12 7.05 -30.74
N VAL A 123 12.73 5.94 -30.10
CA VAL A 123 13.14 5.57 -28.75
C VAL A 123 13.53 4.10 -28.69
N ILE A 124 14.53 3.79 -27.88
CA ILE A 124 14.96 2.41 -27.62
C ILE A 124 14.26 1.90 -26.37
N VAL A 125 13.60 0.75 -26.47
CA VAL A 125 12.87 0.14 -25.36
C VAL A 125 13.53 -1.17 -24.94
N LYS A 126 13.72 -1.37 -23.64
CA LYS A 126 14.18 -2.66 -23.10
C LYS A 126 13.00 -3.62 -23.00
N LEU A 127 12.91 -4.58 -23.92
CA LEU A 127 11.80 -5.54 -24.01
C LEU A 127 11.75 -6.54 -22.83
N LYS A 128 12.91 -6.89 -22.25
CA LYS A 128 13.03 -7.77 -21.07
C LYS A 128 13.94 -7.11 -20.02
N PRO A 129 13.41 -6.28 -19.13
CA PRO A 129 14.24 -5.58 -18.15
C PRO A 129 14.85 -6.50 -17.08
N GLU A 130 14.26 -7.69 -16.87
CA GLU A 130 14.66 -8.68 -15.85
C GLU A 130 15.92 -9.49 -16.20
N GLN A 131 16.36 -9.51 -17.47
CA GLN A 131 17.55 -10.26 -17.93
C GLN A 131 18.84 -9.40 -17.93
N SER A 132 18.99 -8.46 -17.01
CA SER A 132 20.29 -7.82 -16.80
C SER A 132 21.17 -8.76 -15.99
N ASN A 133 22.25 -9.26 -16.61
CA ASN A 133 23.25 -10.16 -16.02
C ASN A 133 23.61 -9.79 -14.57
N LYS A 134 23.60 -10.82 -13.71
CA LYS A 134 24.51 -10.88 -12.56
C LYS A 134 25.95 -10.91 -13.04
#